data_AF-A0A7S1GKS3-F1
#
_entry.id   AF-A0A7S1GKS3-F1
#
_cell.length_a   1.000
_cell.length_b   1.000
_cell.length_c   1.000
_cell.angle_alpha   90.00
_cell.angle_beta   90.00
_cell.angle_gamma   90.00
#
_symmetry.space_group_name_H-M   'P 1'
#
loop_
_entity.id
_entity.type
_entity.pdbx_description
1 polymer ?
#
loop_
_entity_poly.entity_id
_entity_poly.type
_entity_poly.pdbx_seq_one_letter_code
_entity_poly.pdbx_strand_id
1 'polypeptide(L)'
;YLDKSSLVFSDYDVDSRGGEHDDEALHTGTWDWHSYMLKGRIQGHFVQHFGKTAEVLHQLREEGLLFEGTPFGFTFLSKLSGNSSIKPHSAPMNFRLRLHLPLLVPPDEGNEGYPSCGIRVGPTTQRWMEGKALVLDDSYEHEVWNETQNDRVLLLVDLWHPDVRQNEREDIVAMFVHAQEQGWLKDS
;
A
#
# COMPACT_ATOMS: atom_id res chain seq x y z
N TYR A 1 -21.00 -26.33 -7.71
CA TYR A 1 -19.76 -26.04 -8.46
C TYR A 1 -19.27 -24.69 -7.99
N LEU A 2 -18.02 -24.67 -7.50
CA LEU A 2 -17.34 -23.61 -6.73
C LEU A 2 -17.67 -23.59 -5.22
N ASP A 3 -16.79 -24.28 -4.51
CA ASP A 3 -16.58 -24.27 -3.06
C ASP A 3 -16.04 -22.89 -2.63
N LYS A 4 -16.70 -22.27 -1.66
CA LYS A 4 -16.39 -20.94 -1.09
C LYS A 4 -15.35 -20.98 0.04
N SER A 5 -14.45 -21.98 0.07
CA SER A 5 -13.56 -22.20 1.22
C SER A 5 -12.06 -22.01 1.00
N SER A 6 -11.62 -21.48 -0.15
CA SER A 6 -10.26 -20.91 -0.24
C SER A 6 -10.29 -19.43 0.16
N LEU A 7 -10.55 -19.17 1.44
CA LEU A 7 -10.39 -17.84 2.02
C LEU A 7 -8.92 -17.44 1.88
N VAL A 8 -8.65 -16.51 0.98
CA VAL A 8 -7.41 -15.71 1.02
C VAL A 8 -7.47 -14.96 2.35
N PHE A 9 -6.64 -15.35 3.31
CA PHE A 9 -6.54 -14.66 4.58
C PHE A 9 -6.05 -13.23 4.30
N SER A 10 -6.79 -12.25 4.81
CA SER A 10 -6.33 -10.86 4.86
C SER A 10 -5.08 -10.83 5.74
N ASP A 11 -3.99 -10.21 5.27
CA ASP A 11 -2.86 -9.92 6.16
C ASP A 11 -3.16 -8.68 7.04
N TYR A 12 -4.35 -8.09 6.90
CA TYR A 12 -4.82 -7.01 7.74
C TYR A 12 -5.52 -7.59 8.96
N ASP A 13 -4.79 -7.69 10.06
CA ASP A 13 -5.40 -7.86 11.37
C ASP A 13 -5.59 -6.47 11.98
N VAL A 14 -6.85 -6.11 12.23
CA VAL A 14 -7.25 -4.85 12.88
C VAL A 14 -6.56 -4.69 14.25
N ASP A 15 -6.13 -5.80 14.86
CA ASP A 15 -5.39 -5.82 16.12
C ASP A 15 -3.85 -5.85 15.95
N SER A 16 -3.32 -6.07 14.74
CA SER A 16 -1.87 -6.08 14.46
C SER A 16 -1.33 -4.67 14.25
N ARG A 17 -1.02 -4.02 15.38
CA ARG A 17 -0.56 -2.63 15.51
C ARG A 17 0.72 -2.32 14.71
N GLY A 18 0.56 -2.00 13.43
CA GLY A 18 1.55 -1.28 12.63
C GLY A 18 1.40 0.24 12.81
N GLY A 19 1.78 0.75 13.98
CA GLY A 19 2.12 2.15 14.22
C GLY A 19 1.00 3.18 14.09
N GLU A 20 0.23 3.40 15.16
CA GLU A 20 -0.02 4.70 15.80
C GLU A 20 -1.12 4.52 16.85
N HIS A 21 -0.82 4.93 18.09
CA HIS A 21 -1.75 4.94 19.21
C HIS A 21 -2.72 6.12 19.02
N ASP A 22 -4.00 5.88 18.77
CA ASP A 22 -5.09 6.74 19.26
C ASP A 22 -6.46 6.09 19.08
N ASP A 23 -7.41 6.48 19.92
CA ASP A 23 -8.81 6.03 19.99
C ASP A 23 -9.67 6.40 18.74
N GLU A 24 -9.03 6.62 17.57
CA GLU A 24 -9.68 6.95 16.31
C GLU A 24 -9.11 6.11 15.16
N ALA A 25 -9.84 5.08 14.72
CA ALA A 25 -9.43 4.29 13.56
C ALA A 25 -9.14 5.18 12.34
N LEU A 26 -8.00 4.93 11.69
CA LEU A 26 -7.55 5.65 10.49
C LEU A 26 -8.52 5.47 9.31
N HIS A 27 -9.24 4.35 9.27
CA HIS A 27 -10.22 4.05 8.24
C HIS A 27 -11.63 3.89 8.83
N THR A 28 -12.62 4.13 7.99
CA THR A 28 -14.03 3.78 8.24
C THR A 28 -14.48 2.80 7.16
N GLY A 29 -15.41 1.90 7.51
CA GLY A 29 -15.83 0.81 6.62
C GLY A 29 -14.82 -0.35 6.58
N THR A 30 -14.73 -1.03 5.44
CA THR A 30 -13.91 -2.24 5.30
C THR A 30 -12.72 -1.99 4.38
N TRP A 31 -11.52 -2.23 4.89
CA TRP A 31 -10.28 -2.19 4.14
C TRP A 31 -9.51 -3.49 4.36
N ASP A 32 -9.25 -4.23 3.27
CA ASP A 32 -8.52 -5.49 3.29
C ASP A 32 -7.27 -5.41 2.41
N TRP A 33 -6.22 -6.13 2.80
CA TRP A 33 -5.02 -6.28 1.98
C TRP A 33 -4.46 -7.69 1.91
N HIS A 34 -3.69 -7.96 0.85
CA HIS A 34 -2.90 -9.17 0.71
C HIS A 34 -1.52 -8.82 0.15
N SER A 35 -0.46 -9.15 0.90
CA SER A 35 0.86 -8.55 0.75
C SER A 35 1.84 -9.48 0.03
N TYR A 36 2.50 -8.95 -1.01
CA TYR A 36 3.72 -9.52 -1.58
C TYR A 36 4.94 -9.12 -0.74
N MET A 37 4.96 -7.89 -0.24
CA MET A 37 5.99 -7.37 0.66
C MET A 37 5.31 -6.69 1.86
N LEU A 38 5.67 -7.10 3.07
CA LEU A 38 5.17 -6.56 4.34
C LEU A 38 6.36 -6.13 5.20
N LYS A 39 6.40 -4.84 5.59
CA LYS A 39 7.50 -4.25 6.39
C LYS A 39 8.88 -4.58 5.80
N GLY A 40 9.01 -4.44 4.47
CA GLY A 40 10.25 -4.68 3.73
C GLY A 40 10.65 -6.14 3.57
N ARG A 41 9.78 -7.10 3.93
CA ARG A 41 10.04 -8.55 3.83
C ARG A 41 9.08 -9.20 2.84
N ILE A 42 9.62 -10.01 1.92
CA ILE A 42 8.83 -10.75 0.93
C ILE A 42 8.00 -11.85 1.60
N GLN A 43 6.74 -11.95 1.21
CA GLN A 43 5.75 -12.87 1.73
C GLN A 43 5.57 -14.05 0.76
N GLY A 44 6.02 -15.24 1.17
CA GLY A 44 6.00 -16.43 0.31
C GLY A 44 4.60 -16.92 -0.07
N HIS A 45 3.58 -16.67 0.77
CA HIS A 45 2.20 -17.11 0.53
C HIS A 45 1.53 -16.37 -0.63
N PHE A 46 1.92 -15.12 -0.89
CA PHE A 46 1.37 -14.33 -2.00
C PHE A 46 1.54 -15.04 -3.35
N VAL A 47 2.69 -15.68 -3.56
CA VAL A 47 3.02 -16.42 -4.79
C VAL A 47 2.05 -17.58 -5.05
N GLN A 48 1.53 -18.20 -3.99
CA GLN A 48 0.63 -19.35 -4.10
C GLN A 48 -0.71 -18.98 -4.74
N HIS A 49 -1.15 -17.73 -4.54
CA HIS A 49 -2.42 -17.23 -5.05
C HIS A 49 -2.27 -16.32 -6.29
N PHE A 50 -1.15 -15.59 -6.39
CA PHE A 50 -0.94 -14.53 -7.38
C PHE A 50 0.38 -14.70 -8.16
N GLY A 51 0.67 -15.91 -8.62
CA GLY A 51 1.96 -16.27 -9.26
C GLY A 51 2.42 -15.31 -10.38
N LYS A 52 1.55 -14.97 -11.34
CA LYS A 52 1.90 -14.04 -12.43
C LYS A 52 2.20 -12.62 -11.94
N THR A 53 1.44 -12.13 -10.95
CA THR A 53 1.69 -10.83 -10.35
C THR A 53 3.02 -10.84 -9.59
N ALA A 54 3.29 -11.93 -8.86
CA ALA A 54 4.55 -12.12 -8.16
C ALA A 54 5.77 -12.18 -9.10
N GLU A 55 5.65 -12.78 -10.29
CA GLU A 55 6.70 -12.78 -11.31
C GLU A 55 7.07 -11.35 -11.75
N VAL A 56 6.07 -10.49 -11.98
CA VAL A 56 6.32 -9.08 -12.35
C VAL A 56 6.94 -8.31 -11.19
N LEU A 57 6.41 -8.48 -9.97
CA LEU A 57 6.97 -7.83 -8.78
C LEU A 57 8.40 -8.29 -8.46
N HIS A 58 8.71 -9.56 -8.75
CA HIS A 58 10.05 -10.09 -8.62
C HIS A 58 11.04 -9.43 -9.58
N GLN A 59 10.62 -9.08 -10.80
CA GLN A 59 11.49 -8.32 -11.73
C GLN A 59 11.83 -6.94 -11.16
N LEU A 60 10.85 -6.22 -10.60
CA LEU A 60 11.10 -4.93 -9.93
C LEU A 60 12.04 -5.07 -8.72
N ARG A 61 11.95 -6.20 -8.03
CA ARG A 61 12.83 -6.55 -6.91
C ARG A 61 14.28 -6.77 -7.37
N GLU A 62 14.48 -7.56 -8.43
CA GLU A 62 15.82 -7.82 -8.99
C GLU A 62 16.48 -6.55 -9.54
N GLU A 63 15.68 -5.59 -10.02
CA GLU A 63 16.14 -4.26 -10.42
C GLU A 63 16.42 -3.32 -9.22
N GLY A 64 16.21 -3.78 -7.98
CA GLY A 64 16.45 -2.98 -6.77
C GLY A 64 15.49 -1.80 -6.61
N LEU A 65 14.33 -1.83 -7.25
CA LEU A 65 13.37 -0.73 -7.24
C LEU A 65 12.45 -0.76 -6.02
N LEU A 66 12.11 -1.95 -5.52
CA LEU A 66 11.24 -2.08 -4.36
C LEU A 66 11.90 -1.49 -3.11
N PHE A 67 11.09 -0.86 -2.26
CA PHE A 67 11.50 -0.31 -0.96
C PHE A 67 11.72 -1.43 0.10
N GLU A 68 12.43 -2.50 -0.30
CA GLU A 68 12.74 -3.70 0.48
C GLU A 68 13.77 -3.40 1.59
N GLY A 69 13.73 -4.18 2.67
CA GLY A 69 14.71 -4.09 3.77
C GLY A 69 14.43 -3.00 4.80
N THR A 70 13.36 -2.22 4.65
CA THR A 70 12.92 -1.21 5.62
C THR A 70 11.61 -1.61 6.31
N PRO A 71 11.37 -1.24 7.58
CA PRO A 71 10.14 -1.60 8.29
C PRO A 71 8.88 -0.92 7.73
N PHE A 72 9.06 -0.01 6.78
CA PHE A 72 7.99 0.76 6.17
C PHE A 72 7.73 0.35 4.72
N GLY A 73 8.41 -0.65 4.13
CA GLY A 73 8.14 -1.07 2.76
C GLY A 73 6.93 -1.98 2.62
N PHE A 74 5.97 -1.60 1.78
CA PHE A 74 4.78 -2.41 1.51
C PHE A 74 4.54 -2.60 0.00
N THR A 75 4.08 -3.79 -0.38
CA THR A 75 3.58 -4.08 -1.73
C THR A 75 2.46 -5.07 -1.61
N PHE A 76 1.23 -4.67 -1.98
CA PHE A 76 0.04 -5.44 -1.67
C PHE A 76 -1.15 -5.12 -2.59
N LEU A 77 -2.06 -6.07 -2.70
CA LEU A 77 -3.40 -5.83 -3.24
C LEU A 77 -4.25 -5.18 -2.16
N SER A 78 -4.82 -4.01 -2.43
CA SER A 78 -5.59 -3.17 -1.51
C SER A 78 -7.05 -3.11 -1.95
N LYS A 79 -7.97 -3.73 -1.21
CA LYS A 79 -9.41 -3.67 -1.44
C LYS A 79 -10.04 -2.70 -0.44
N LEU A 80 -10.61 -1.61 -0.95
CA LEU A 80 -11.42 -0.70 -0.15
C LEU A 80 -12.87 -0.88 -0.56
N SER A 81 -13.72 -1.32 0.37
CA SER A 81 -15.13 -1.59 0.08
C SER A 81 -15.93 -0.31 -0.15
N GLY A 82 -17.12 -0.46 -0.72
CA GLY A 82 -18.07 0.65 -0.85
C GLY A 82 -18.40 1.29 0.50
N ASN A 83 -18.70 2.59 0.48
CA ASN A 83 -18.96 3.41 1.67
C ASN A 83 -17.83 3.37 2.71
N SER A 84 -16.57 3.33 2.26
CA SER A 84 -15.39 3.29 3.13
C SER A 84 -14.45 4.46 2.83
N SER A 85 -13.67 4.88 3.82
CA SER A 85 -12.70 5.96 3.67
C SER A 85 -11.47 5.75 4.55
N ILE A 86 -10.38 6.40 4.17
CA ILE A 86 -9.13 6.49 4.93
C ILE A 86 -8.89 7.99 5.17
N LYS A 87 -8.83 8.39 6.45
CA LYS A 87 -8.68 9.79 6.88
C LYS A 87 -7.37 10.40 6.33
N PRO A 88 -7.26 11.74 6.27
CA PRO A 88 -6.01 12.42 5.96
C PRO A 88 -4.86 11.94 6.84
N HIS A 89 -3.75 11.52 6.24
CA HIS A 89 -2.53 11.09 6.91
C HIS A 89 -1.32 11.28 6.00
N SER A 90 -0.11 11.09 6.55
CA SER A 90 1.15 11.14 5.80
C SER A 90 2.03 9.97 6.21
N ALA A 91 2.84 9.46 5.29
CA ALA A 91 3.92 8.56 5.62
C ALA A 91 4.98 9.27 6.49
N PRO A 92 5.72 8.54 7.35
CA PRO A 92 6.69 9.16 8.26
C PRO A 92 7.98 9.64 7.57
N MET A 93 8.10 9.49 6.25
CA MET A 93 9.30 9.81 5.48
C MET A 93 9.02 9.99 3.98
N ASN A 94 10.01 10.52 3.26
CA ASN A 94 9.98 10.80 1.82
C ASN A 94 11.01 9.97 1.01
N PHE A 95 11.54 8.87 1.58
CA PHE A 95 12.51 8.02 0.87
C PHE A 95 11.88 7.07 -0.16
N ARG A 96 10.55 7.05 -0.25
CA ARG A 96 9.81 6.22 -1.20
C ARG A 96 8.84 7.05 -2.04
N LEU A 97 8.46 6.50 -3.18
CA LEU A 97 7.23 6.85 -3.88
C LEU A 97 6.28 5.65 -3.83
N ARG A 98 4.98 5.91 -3.82
CA ARG A 98 3.94 4.90 -3.81
C ARG A 98 3.22 4.86 -5.16
N LEU A 99 3.30 3.71 -5.82
CA LEU A 99 2.57 3.43 -7.06
C LEU A 99 1.22 2.79 -6.72
N HIS A 100 0.14 3.31 -7.30
CA HIS A 100 -1.20 2.73 -7.30
C HIS A 100 -1.54 2.27 -8.72
N LEU A 101 -1.58 0.95 -8.96
CA LEU A 101 -2.10 0.38 -10.20
C LEU A 101 -3.56 -0.07 -9.99
N PRO A 102 -4.54 0.60 -10.61
CA PRO A 102 -5.93 0.24 -10.42
C PRO A 102 -6.32 -1.00 -11.23
N LEU A 103 -6.89 -1.99 -10.55
CA LEU A 103 -7.31 -3.26 -11.15
C LEU A 103 -8.83 -3.34 -11.30
N LEU A 104 -9.55 -2.79 -10.32
CA LEU A 104 -11.00 -2.69 -10.32
C LEU A 104 -11.38 -1.36 -9.66
N VAL A 105 -12.08 -0.49 -10.40
CA VAL A 105 -12.51 0.82 -9.92
C VAL A 105 -14.00 0.98 -10.24
N PRO A 106 -14.86 1.29 -9.25
CA PRO A 106 -16.26 1.59 -9.50
C PRO A 106 -16.45 2.70 -10.56
N PRO A 107 -17.53 2.65 -11.37
CA PRO A 107 -17.89 3.76 -12.24
C PRO A 107 -17.98 5.07 -11.45
N ASP A 108 -17.47 6.13 -12.06
CA ASP A 108 -17.49 7.45 -11.47
C ASP A 108 -18.87 8.09 -11.66
N GLU A 109 -19.53 8.36 -10.54
CA GLU A 109 -20.83 9.04 -10.46
C GLU A 109 -20.70 10.36 -9.67
N GLY A 110 -19.45 10.81 -9.45
CA GLY A 110 -19.13 12.02 -8.71
C GLY A 110 -19.37 13.31 -9.49
N ASN A 111 -19.07 14.43 -8.83
CA ASN A 111 -19.14 15.76 -9.44
C ASN A 111 -17.83 16.09 -10.17
N GLU A 112 -17.87 17.10 -11.05
CA GLU A 112 -16.65 17.59 -11.70
C GLU A 112 -15.63 18.06 -10.64
N GLY A 113 -14.43 17.48 -10.68
CA GLY A 113 -13.36 17.77 -9.72
C GLY A 113 -13.44 16.99 -8.38
N TYR A 114 -14.50 16.22 -8.14
CA TYR A 114 -14.64 15.36 -6.96
C TYR A 114 -15.28 14.01 -7.32
N PRO A 115 -14.48 12.99 -7.68
CA PRO A 115 -14.99 11.68 -8.08
C PRO A 115 -15.64 10.95 -6.90
N SER A 116 -16.55 10.01 -7.17
CA SER A 116 -17.21 9.20 -6.13
C SER A 116 -16.28 8.17 -5.47
N CYS A 117 -15.18 7.81 -6.14
CA CYS A 117 -14.07 7.06 -5.55
C CYS A 117 -12.75 7.72 -5.98
N GLY A 118 -11.98 8.19 -5.02
CA GLY A 118 -10.82 9.04 -5.31
C GLY A 118 -9.78 9.10 -4.21
N ILE A 119 -8.74 9.85 -4.53
CA ILE A 119 -7.64 10.19 -3.65
C ILE A 119 -7.34 11.69 -3.79
N ARG A 120 -7.03 12.32 -2.66
CA ARG A 120 -6.39 13.64 -2.64
C ARG A 120 -4.98 13.48 -2.10
N VAL A 121 -4.01 14.12 -2.75
CA VAL A 121 -2.62 14.22 -2.30
C VAL A 121 -2.21 15.69 -2.32
N GLY A 122 -1.94 16.26 -1.15
CA GLY A 122 -1.78 17.70 -0.98
C GLY A 122 -3.00 18.45 -1.55
N PRO A 123 -2.80 19.38 -2.51
CA PRO A 123 -3.90 20.13 -3.13
C PRO A 123 -4.56 19.42 -4.32
N THR A 124 -4.07 18.25 -4.74
CA THR A 124 -4.50 17.61 -6.00
C THR A 124 -5.44 16.44 -5.72
N THR A 125 -6.66 16.51 -6.26
CA THR A 125 -7.62 15.40 -6.26
C THR A 125 -7.55 14.64 -7.58
N GLN A 126 -7.50 13.32 -7.51
CA GLN A 126 -7.44 12.42 -8.65
C GLN A 126 -8.42 11.26 -8.50
N ARG A 127 -8.93 10.79 -9.63
CA ARG A 127 -9.62 9.50 -9.73
C ARG A 127 -8.69 8.43 -10.27
N TRP A 128 -8.94 7.18 -9.89
CA TRP A 128 -8.27 6.05 -10.52
C TRP A 128 -8.91 5.69 -11.86
N MET A 129 -8.09 5.21 -12.80
CA MET A 129 -8.55 4.60 -14.05
C MET A 129 -7.91 3.22 -14.16
N GLU A 130 -8.72 2.19 -14.41
CA GLU A 130 -8.23 0.82 -14.54
C GLU A 130 -7.08 0.71 -15.55
N GLY A 131 -6.02 0.02 -15.15
CA GLY A 131 -4.81 -0.16 -15.97
C GLY A 131 -3.94 1.10 -16.14
N LYS A 132 -4.26 2.22 -15.49
CA LYS A 132 -3.44 3.45 -15.51
C LYS A 132 -2.87 3.73 -14.13
N ALA A 133 -1.58 3.45 -13.97
CA ALA A 133 -0.90 3.68 -12.71
C ALA A 133 -0.83 5.17 -12.36
N LEU A 134 -1.04 5.47 -11.08
CA LEU A 134 -0.70 6.74 -10.45
C LEU A 134 0.55 6.52 -9.59
N VAL A 135 1.46 7.50 -9.57
CA VAL A 135 2.61 7.52 -8.67
C VAL A 135 2.48 8.78 -7.83
N LEU A 136 2.56 8.63 -6.51
CA LEU A 136 2.50 9.73 -5.57
C LEU A 136 3.65 9.65 -4.57
N ASP A 137 4.00 10.80 -4.01
CA ASP A 137 4.78 10.89 -2.79
C ASP A 137 3.79 10.90 -1.61
N ASP A 138 3.76 9.79 -0.86
CA ASP A 138 2.84 9.62 0.27
C ASP A 138 3.35 10.28 1.55
N SER A 139 4.50 10.98 1.53
CA SER A 139 4.92 11.88 2.61
C SER A 139 4.10 13.17 2.64
N TYR A 140 3.42 13.52 1.54
CA TYR A 140 2.41 14.57 1.54
C TYR A 140 1.11 14.05 2.15
N GLU A 141 0.38 14.93 2.83
CA GLU A 141 -0.93 14.59 3.36
C GLU A 141 -1.84 14.06 2.25
N HIS A 142 -2.43 12.90 2.47
CA HIS A 142 -3.33 12.27 1.54
C HIS A 142 -4.50 11.59 2.25
N GLU A 143 -5.64 11.55 1.56
CA GLU A 143 -6.85 10.87 2.01
C GLU A 143 -7.48 10.11 0.85
N VAL A 144 -8.26 9.07 1.16
CA VAL A 144 -8.89 8.20 0.18
C VAL A 144 -10.35 7.98 0.55
N TRP A 145 -11.23 7.97 -0.45
CA TRP A 145 -12.64 7.64 -0.25
C TRP A 145 -13.18 6.72 -1.34
N ASN A 146 -14.16 5.91 -0.96
CA ASN A 146 -15.02 5.16 -1.86
C ASN A 146 -16.47 5.35 -1.40
N GLU A 147 -17.13 6.36 -1.94
CA GLU A 147 -18.54 6.70 -1.66
C GLU A 147 -19.51 5.88 -2.53
N THR A 148 -18.99 4.94 -3.32
CA THR A 148 -19.82 4.04 -4.14
C THR A 148 -20.30 2.84 -3.34
N GLN A 149 -21.15 2.00 -3.96
CA GLN A 149 -21.62 0.75 -3.37
C GLN A 149 -20.72 -0.46 -3.70
N ASN A 150 -19.68 -0.28 -4.53
CA ASN A 150 -18.85 -1.36 -5.04
C ASN A 150 -17.43 -1.28 -4.48
N ASP A 151 -16.73 -2.41 -4.44
CA ASP A 151 -15.34 -2.47 -4.01
C ASP A 151 -14.42 -1.75 -5.02
N ARG A 152 -13.29 -1.24 -4.52
CA ARG A 152 -12.16 -0.74 -5.31
C ARG A 152 -10.91 -1.56 -4.98
N VAL A 153 -10.27 -2.14 -5.99
CA VAL A 153 -9.05 -2.95 -5.84
C VAL A 153 -7.89 -2.31 -6.60
N LEU A 154 -6.80 -2.03 -5.87
CA LEU A 154 -5.55 -1.50 -6.42
C LEU A 154 -4.39 -2.44 -6.07
N LEU A 155 -3.37 -2.53 -6.92
CA LEU A 155 -2.04 -3.00 -6.52
C LEU A 155 -1.23 -1.78 -6.08
N LEU A 156 -0.79 -1.79 -4.82
CA LEU A 156 0.09 -0.78 -4.24
C LEU A 156 1.52 -1.31 -4.24
N VAL A 157 2.48 -0.49 -4.68
CA VAL A 157 3.90 -0.83 -4.71
C VAL A 157 4.72 0.34 -4.20
N ASP A 158 5.46 0.13 -3.11
CA ASP A 158 6.41 1.12 -2.60
C ASP A 158 7.77 0.95 -3.31
N LEU A 159 8.23 2.03 -3.92
CA LEU A 159 9.47 2.10 -4.69
C LEU A 159 10.43 3.07 -4.00
N TRP A 160 11.73 2.79 -4.02
CA TRP A 160 12.72 3.79 -3.63
C TRP A 160 12.52 5.08 -4.43
N HIS A 161 12.57 6.21 -3.73
CA HIS A 161 12.56 7.51 -4.40
C HIS A 161 13.77 7.59 -5.36
N PRO A 162 13.59 8.02 -6.62
CA PRO A 162 14.64 7.94 -7.64
C PRO A 162 15.91 8.71 -7.28
N ASP A 163 15.79 9.76 -6.47
CA ASP A 163 16.94 10.56 -6.02
C ASP A 163 17.74 9.91 -4.87
N VAL A 164 17.22 8.85 -4.23
CA VAL A 164 17.97 8.09 -3.22
C VAL A 164 18.92 7.14 -3.93
N ARG A 165 20.22 7.42 -3.82
CA ARG A 165 21.30 6.70 -4.48
C ARG A 165 21.48 5.32 -3.87
N GLN A 166 22.06 4.41 -4.65
CA GLN A 166 22.27 3.03 -4.22
C GLN A 166 23.00 2.91 -2.87
N ASN A 167 24.07 3.67 -2.66
CA ASN A 167 24.80 3.68 -1.38
C ASN A 167 23.95 4.22 -0.22
N GLU A 168 23.09 5.21 -0.47
CA GLU A 168 22.17 5.75 0.55
C GLU A 168 21.10 4.71 0.90
N ARG A 169 20.59 3.94 -0.08
CA ARG A 169 19.67 2.83 0.18
C ARG A 169 20.31 1.79 1.10
N GLU A 170 21.54 1.40 0.81
CA GLU A 170 22.32 0.46 1.61
C GLU A 170 22.51 0.96 3.05
N ASP A 171 22.90 2.24 3.22
CA ASP A 171 23.08 2.86 4.53
C ASP A 171 21.77 2.94 5.32
N ILE A 172 20.65 3.30 4.67
CA ILE A 172 19.32 3.36 5.28
C ILE A 172 18.87 1.97 5.74
N VAL A 173 19.03 0.95 4.91
CA VAL A 173 18.69 -0.44 5.26
C VAL A 173 19.57 -0.91 6.43
N ALA A 174 20.88 -0.66 6.37
CA ALA A 174 21.81 -1.02 7.44
C ALA A 174 21.45 -0.34 8.77
N MET A 175 21.03 0.93 8.73
CA MET A 175 20.54 1.65 9.91
C MET A 175 19.33 0.96 10.54
N PHE A 176 18.33 0.54 9.74
CA PHE A 176 17.15 -0.15 10.26
C PHE A 176 17.48 -1.55 10.81
N VAL A 177 18.36 -2.29 10.14
CA VAL A 177 18.87 -3.58 10.64
C VAL A 177 19.56 -3.38 11.99
N HIS A 178 20.46 -2.40 12.10
CA HIS A 178 21.14 -2.08 13.35
C HIS A 178 20.15 -1.71 14.45
N ALA A 179 19.16 -0.86 14.16
CA ALA A 179 18.13 -0.48 15.13
C ALA A 179 17.30 -1.67 15.62
N GLN A 180 17.01 -2.65 14.75
CA GLN A 180 16.34 -3.89 15.13
C GLN A 180 17.23 -4.76 16.02
N GLU A 181 18.52 -4.91 15.70
CA GLU A 181 19.50 -5.65 16.52
C GLU A 181 19.69 -5.03 17.91
N GLN A 182 19.61 -3.70 18.02
CA GLN A 182 19.64 -3.00 19.30
C GLN A 182 18.30 -3.07 20.07
N GLY A 183 17.24 -3.62 19.47
CA GLY A 183 15.91 -3.69 20.07
C GLY A 183 15.19 -2.34 20.15
N TRP A 184 15.61 -1.34 19.37
CA TRP A 184 14.95 -0.03 19.31
C TRP A 184 13.65 -0.08 18.51
N LEU A 185 13.58 -0.99 17.55
CA LEU A 185 12.37 -1.31 16.81
C LEU A 185 11.74 -2.55 17.42
N LYS A 186 10.49 -2.43 17.86
CA LYS A 186 9.71 -3.59 18.30
C LYS A 186 9.17 -4.30 17.06
N ASP A 187 9.34 -5.63 17.03
CA ASP A 187 8.55 -6.47 16.13
C ASP A 187 7.08 -6.29 16.54
N SER A 188 6.33 -5.55 15.72
CA SER A 188 4.90 -5.31 15.89
C SER A 188 4.10 -6.37 15.17
#